data_AF-A0A8R7PDP8-F1
#
_entry.id   AF-A0A8R7PDP8-F1
#
_cell.length_a   1.000
_cell.length_b   1.000
_cell.length_c   1.000
_cell.angle_alpha   90.00
_cell.angle_beta   90.00
_cell.angle_gamma   90.00
#
_symmetry.space_group_name_H-M   'P 1'
#
loop_
_entity.id
_entity.type
_entity.pdbx_description
1 polymer ?
#
loop_
_entity_poly.entity_id
_entity_poly.type
_entity_poly.pdbx_seq_one_letter_code
_entity_poly.pdbx_strand_id
1 'polypeptide(L)'
;MDDFQVLRESIRQEYREVVERRVFTVTGNRPDEETIDDLIETGRSEQIFKDAVQQQGRGQILDTVAEIQERHDAVRDLERKLLELQQIFLDMAVLVEAQGDMINHIETHVSNATNHIQQGVGALQNAKKLQKNSRKWMCYAIILLLVIVVIIVVAVIQPWKK
;
A
#
# COMPACT_ATOMS: atom_id res chain seq x y z
N MET A 1 -8.31 -13.05 3.09
CA MET A 1 -8.17 -14.37 2.43
C MET A 1 -9.37 -15.25 2.72
N ASP A 2 -9.81 -15.34 3.98
CA ASP A 2 -11.05 -16.04 4.35
C ASP A 2 -12.26 -15.58 3.53
N ASP A 3 -12.52 -14.27 3.48
CA ASP A 3 -13.65 -13.71 2.71
C ASP A 3 -13.63 -14.07 1.22
N PHE A 4 -12.44 -14.26 0.64
CA PHE A 4 -12.27 -14.62 -0.77
C PHE A 4 -12.59 -16.10 -1.00
N GLN A 5 -12.15 -16.99 -0.10
CA GLN A 5 -12.51 -18.41 -0.16
C GLN A 5 -14.02 -18.57 0.01
N VAL A 6 -14.61 -17.85 0.97
CA VAL A 6 -16.06 -17.83 1.20
C VAL A 6 -16.83 -17.36 -0.05
N LEU A 7 -16.39 -16.28 -0.71
CA LEU A 7 -17.04 -15.80 -1.93
C LEU A 7 -16.93 -16.78 -3.10
N ARG A 8 -15.76 -17.42 -3.27
CA ARG A 8 -15.56 -18.42 -4.32
C ARG A 8 -16.47 -19.63 -4.10
N GLU A 9 -16.57 -20.07 -2.85
CA GLU A 9 -17.42 -21.19 -2.46
C GLU A 9 -18.91 -20.87 -2.65
N SER A 10 -19.34 -19.64 -2.30
CA SER A 10 -20.73 -19.20 -2.51
C SER A 10 -21.10 -19.14 -4.00
N ILE A 11 -20.20 -18.63 -4.86
CA ILE A 11 -20.43 -18.60 -6.32
C ILE A 11 -20.56 -20.01 -6.88
N ARG A 12 -19.69 -20.93 -6.45
CA ARG A 12 -19.75 -22.34 -6.88
C ARG A 12 -21.05 -23.00 -6.43
N GLN A 13 -21.48 -22.74 -5.21
CA GLN A 13 -22.72 -23.28 -4.66
C GLN A 13 -23.96 -22.74 -5.39
N GLU A 14 -24.01 -21.44 -5.66
CA GLU A 14 -25.10 -20.81 -6.41
C GLU A 14 -25.18 -21.34 -7.84
N TYR A 15 -24.03 -21.49 -8.51
CA TYR A 15 -23.98 -22.09 -9.84
C TYR A 15 -24.50 -23.53 -9.84
N ARG A 16 -24.09 -24.33 -8.86
CA ARG A 16 -24.55 -25.71 -8.68
C ARG A 16 -26.07 -25.80 -8.55
N GLU A 17 -26.67 -24.96 -7.72
CA GLU A 17 -28.12 -24.95 -7.51
C GLU A 17 -28.89 -24.59 -8.80
N VAL A 18 -28.36 -23.65 -9.58
CA VAL A 18 -28.94 -23.28 -10.88
C VAL A 18 -28.88 -24.45 -11.87
N VAL A 19 -27.72 -25.11 -11.98
CA VAL A 19 -27.53 -26.27 -12.86
C VAL A 19 -28.45 -27.41 -12.47
N GLU A 20 -28.52 -27.77 -11.19
CA GLU A 20 -29.41 -28.84 -10.69
C GLU A 20 -30.86 -28.57 -11.06
N ARG A 21 -31.33 -27.34 -10.80
CA ARG A 21 -32.71 -26.95 -11.08
C ARG A 21 -33.03 -27.01 -12.56
N ARG A 22 -32.10 -26.60 -13.44
CA ARG A 22 -32.28 -26.61 -14.89
C ARG A 22 -32.27 -28.03 -15.45
N VAL A 23 -31.34 -28.87 -15.01
CA VAL A 23 -31.28 -30.28 -15.40
C VAL A 23 -32.56 -31.00 -14.96
N PHE A 24 -33.03 -30.79 -13.74
CA PHE A 24 -34.29 -31.39 -13.25
C PHE A 24 -35.50 -30.95 -14.09
N THR A 25 -35.60 -29.67 -14.43
CA THR A 25 -36.72 -29.12 -15.22
C THR A 25 -36.84 -29.75 -16.61
N VAL A 26 -35.70 -30.15 -17.19
CA VAL A 26 -35.61 -30.67 -18.56
C VAL A 26 -35.55 -32.20 -18.63
N THR A 27 -34.95 -32.85 -17.65
CA THR A 27 -34.85 -34.32 -17.64
C THR A 27 -35.97 -34.99 -16.85
N GLY A 28 -36.66 -34.23 -15.98
CA GLY A 28 -37.68 -34.74 -15.07
C GLY A 28 -37.13 -35.59 -13.92
N ASN A 29 -35.83 -35.90 -13.92
CA ASN A 29 -35.15 -36.71 -12.92
C ASN A 29 -34.12 -35.86 -12.19
N ARG A 30 -33.92 -36.13 -10.90
CA ARG A 30 -32.79 -35.52 -10.20
C ARG A 30 -31.50 -36.16 -10.73
N PRO A 31 -30.57 -35.37 -11.30
CA PRO A 31 -29.26 -35.89 -11.64
C PRO A 31 -28.51 -36.30 -10.38
N ASP A 32 -27.62 -37.27 -10.52
CA ASP A 32 -26.66 -37.65 -9.50
C ASP A 32 -25.62 -36.56 -9.28
N GLU A 33 -25.03 -36.59 -8.09
CA GLU A 33 -24.04 -35.63 -7.60
C GLU A 33 -22.80 -35.58 -8.52
N GLU A 34 -22.34 -36.74 -8.99
CA GLU A 34 -21.20 -36.89 -9.91
C GLU A 34 -21.49 -36.23 -11.27
N THR A 35 -22.66 -36.49 -11.85
CA THR A 35 -23.08 -35.89 -13.13
C THR A 35 -23.21 -34.37 -13.05
N ILE A 36 -23.65 -33.81 -11.91
CA ILE A 36 -23.68 -32.36 -11.69
C ILE A 36 -22.26 -31.79 -11.61
N ASP A 37 -21.38 -32.45 -10.87
CA ASP A 37 -20.02 -31.95 -10.69
C ASP A 37 -19.24 -31.99 -12.02
N ASP A 38 -19.42 -33.03 -12.84
CA ASP A 38 -18.89 -33.13 -14.21
C ASP A 38 -19.40 -32.02 -15.12
N LEU A 39 -20.71 -31.69 -15.04
CA LEU A 39 -21.33 -30.58 -15.75
C LEU A 39 -20.70 -29.24 -15.37
N ILE A 40 -20.49 -29.02 -14.08
CA ILE A 40 -19.93 -27.78 -13.55
C ILE A 40 -18.47 -27.62 -13.97
N GLU A 41 -17.70 -28.71 -13.96
CA GLU A 41 -16.26 -28.69 -14.27
C GLU A 41 -16.00 -28.61 -15.78
N THR A 42 -16.75 -29.37 -16.58
CA THR A 42 -16.49 -29.49 -18.03
C THR A 42 -17.36 -28.59 -18.89
N GLY A 43 -18.50 -28.12 -18.38
CA GLY A 43 -19.55 -27.43 -19.15
C GLY A 43 -20.27 -28.33 -20.16
N ARG A 44 -19.84 -29.59 -20.32
CA ARG A 44 -20.32 -30.47 -21.38
C ARG A 44 -21.61 -31.16 -20.96
N SER A 45 -22.70 -30.59 -21.44
CA SER A 45 -24.04 -31.06 -21.11
C SER A 45 -24.66 -31.98 -22.18
N GLU A 46 -23.98 -32.16 -23.31
CA GLU A 46 -24.51 -32.87 -24.48
C GLU A 46 -24.93 -34.32 -24.19
N GLN A 47 -24.27 -35.01 -23.26
CA GLN A 47 -24.59 -36.42 -22.97
C GLN A 47 -25.85 -36.56 -22.11
N ILE A 48 -26.01 -35.69 -21.11
CA ILE A 48 -27.13 -35.72 -20.14
C ILE A 48 -28.43 -35.32 -20.81
N PHE A 49 -28.35 -34.36 -21.74
CA PHE A 49 -29.52 -33.84 -22.42
C PHE A 49 -29.93 -34.67 -23.65
N LYS A 50 -29.09 -35.57 -24.16
CA LYS A 50 -29.44 -36.47 -25.28
C LYS A 50 -30.65 -37.36 -24.98
N ASP A 51 -30.73 -37.88 -23.77
CA ASP A 51 -31.83 -38.77 -23.35
C ASP A 51 -33.13 -37.98 -23.13
N ALA A 52 -33.02 -36.73 -22.64
CA ALA A 52 -34.16 -35.84 -22.47
C ALA A 52 -34.72 -35.30 -23.80
N VAL A 53 -33.89 -35.18 -24.84
CA VAL A 53 -34.32 -34.71 -26.19
C VAL A 53 -35.37 -35.63 -26.79
N GLN A 54 -35.35 -36.92 -26.47
CA GLN A 54 -36.36 -37.87 -26.92
C GLN A 54 -37.74 -37.63 -26.30
N GLN A 55 -37.84 -37.04 -25.11
CA GLN A 55 -39.09 -36.92 -24.36
C GLN A 55 -39.74 -35.53 -24.46
N GLN A 56 -38.96 -34.44 -24.43
CA GLN A 56 -39.49 -33.08 -24.24
C GLN A 56 -39.35 -32.17 -25.48
N GLY A 57 -38.75 -32.69 -26.56
CA GLY A 57 -38.55 -31.96 -27.82
C GLY A 57 -37.24 -31.16 -27.86
N ARG A 58 -36.63 -31.10 -29.05
CA ARG A 58 -35.25 -30.62 -29.24
C ARG A 58 -35.03 -29.14 -28.93
N GLY A 59 -36.05 -28.29 -29.05
CA GLY A 59 -35.92 -26.83 -28.92
C GLY A 59 -35.63 -26.35 -27.50
N GLN A 60 -36.46 -26.77 -26.52
CA GLN A 60 -36.35 -26.32 -25.13
C GLN A 60 -35.05 -26.79 -24.46
N ILE A 61 -34.53 -27.95 -24.91
CA ILE A 61 -33.30 -28.52 -24.38
C ILE A 61 -32.07 -27.79 -24.91
N LEU A 62 -32.04 -27.46 -26.20
CA LEU A 62 -30.94 -26.68 -26.77
C LEU A 62 -30.81 -25.31 -26.12
N ASP A 63 -31.94 -24.69 -25.77
CA ASP A 63 -31.96 -23.40 -25.05
C ASP A 63 -31.39 -23.55 -23.63
N THR A 64 -31.78 -24.61 -22.92
CA THR A 64 -31.26 -24.89 -21.57
C THR A 64 -29.76 -25.22 -21.58
N VAL A 65 -29.30 -25.98 -22.57
CA VAL A 65 -27.88 -26.29 -22.79
C VAL A 65 -27.09 -25.00 -23.04
N ALA A 66 -27.61 -24.11 -23.89
CA ALA A 66 -26.99 -22.83 -24.17
C ALA A 66 -26.89 -21.95 -22.92
N GLU A 67 -27.96 -21.88 -22.11
CA GLU A 67 -27.97 -21.14 -20.84
C GLU A 67 -26.93 -21.70 -19.85
N ILE A 68 -26.84 -23.02 -19.69
CA ILE A 68 -25.86 -23.66 -18.80
C ILE A 68 -24.42 -23.38 -19.27
N GLN A 69 -24.18 -23.44 -20.58
CA GLN A 69 -22.88 -23.14 -21.16
C GLN A 69 -22.48 -21.67 -20.96
N GLU A 70 -23.38 -20.73 -21.22
CA GLU A 70 -23.14 -19.30 -20.99
C GLU A 70 -22.81 -19.03 -19.51
N ARG A 71 -23.53 -19.67 -18.60
CA ARG A 71 -23.26 -19.58 -17.16
C ARG A 71 -21.93 -20.21 -16.77
N HIS A 72 -21.57 -21.37 -17.34
CA HIS A 72 -20.27 -22.00 -17.14
C HIS A 72 -19.14 -21.05 -17.53
N ASP A 73 -19.24 -20.44 -18.72
CA ASP A 73 -18.24 -19.52 -19.23
C ASP A 73 -18.10 -18.27 -18.34
N ALA A 74 -19.22 -17.74 -17.84
CA ALA A 74 -19.23 -16.63 -16.90
C ALA A 74 -18.58 -16.98 -15.56
N VAL A 75 -18.87 -18.15 -14.99
CA VAL A 75 -18.26 -18.64 -13.74
C VAL A 75 -16.76 -18.86 -13.94
N ARG A 76 -16.34 -19.39 -15.08
CA ARG A 76 -14.93 -19.60 -15.41
C ARG A 76 -14.16 -18.29 -15.60
N ASP A 77 -14.82 -17.25 -16.13
CA ASP A 77 -14.25 -15.91 -16.22
C ASP A 77 -14.11 -15.26 -14.83
N LEU A 78 -15.13 -15.42 -13.98
CA LEU A 78 -15.07 -15.01 -12.58
C LEU A 78 -13.93 -15.70 -11.83
N GLU A 79 -13.78 -17.03 -11.99
CA GLU A 79 -12.71 -17.79 -11.35
C GLU A 79 -11.32 -17.28 -11.77
N ARG A 80 -11.12 -16.99 -13.06
CA ARG A 80 -9.86 -16.40 -13.56
C ARG A 80 -9.58 -15.04 -12.92
N LYS A 81 -10.57 -14.15 -12.88
CA LYS A 81 -10.43 -12.82 -12.25
C LYS A 81 -10.16 -12.92 -10.75
N LEU A 82 -10.77 -13.90 -10.08
CA LEU A 82 -10.52 -14.16 -8.67
C LEU A 82 -9.07 -14.63 -8.47
N LEU A 83 -8.54 -15.54 -9.29
CA LEU A 83 -7.14 -15.97 -9.21
C LEU A 83 -6.16 -14.80 -9.42
N GLU A 84 -6.44 -13.91 -10.38
CA GLU A 84 -5.64 -12.69 -10.57
C GLU A 84 -5.68 -11.79 -9.34
N LEU A 85 -6.85 -11.60 -8.73
CA LEU A 85 -6.98 -10.81 -7.50
C LEU A 85 -6.20 -11.42 -6.34
N GLN A 86 -6.22 -12.75 -6.19
CA GLN A 86 -5.42 -13.46 -5.18
C GLN A 86 -3.93 -13.18 -5.38
N GLN A 87 -3.45 -13.19 -6.63
CA GLN A 87 -2.06 -12.86 -6.94
C GLN A 87 -1.72 -11.41 -6.56
N ILE A 88 -2.60 -10.46 -6.89
CA ILE A 88 -2.43 -9.05 -6.49
C ILE A 88 -2.34 -8.89 -4.97
N PHE A 89 -3.12 -9.66 -4.20
CA PHE A 89 -3.03 -9.65 -2.73
C PHE A 89 -1.69 -10.19 -2.22
N LEU A 90 -1.15 -11.24 -2.84
CA LEU A 90 0.17 -11.78 -2.50
C LEU A 90 1.28 -10.78 -2.83
N ASP A 91 1.22 -10.14 -4.00
CA ASP A 91 2.17 -9.12 -4.40
C ASP A 91 2.09 -7.89 -3.47
N MET A 92 0.88 -7.49 -3.05
CA MET A 92 0.71 -6.47 -2.02
C MET A 92 1.32 -6.88 -0.67
N ALA A 93 1.17 -8.13 -0.25
CA ALA A 93 1.77 -8.60 1.01
C ALA A 93 3.30 -8.45 0.96
N VAL A 94 3.94 -8.81 -0.16
CA VAL A 94 5.38 -8.60 -0.37
C VAL A 94 5.75 -7.12 -0.36
N LEU A 95 4.97 -6.25 -1.02
CA LEU A 95 5.23 -4.81 -1.02
C LEU A 95 5.06 -4.17 0.36
N VAL A 96 4.07 -4.60 1.15
CA VAL A 96 3.86 -4.10 2.52
C VAL A 96 4.97 -4.57 3.45
N GLU A 97 5.40 -5.82 3.33
CA GLU A 97 6.57 -6.35 4.06
C GLU A 97 7.84 -5.55 3.72
N ALA A 98 8.08 -5.28 2.43
CA ALA A 98 9.20 -4.44 1.98
C ALA A 98 9.07 -2.98 2.46
N GLN A 99 7.86 -2.46 2.64
CA GLN A 99 7.61 -1.14 3.22
C GLN A 99 7.64 -1.11 4.75
N GLY A 100 7.70 -2.27 5.43
CA GLY A 100 7.81 -2.36 6.88
C GLY A 100 9.05 -1.64 7.44
N ASP A 101 10.12 -1.54 6.66
CA ASP A 101 11.32 -0.77 7.02
C ASP A 101 11.11 0.76 6.94
N MET A 102 10.06 1.25 6.27
CA MET A 102 9.79 2.68 6.10
C MET A 102 9.15 3.34 7.33
N ILE A 103 8.63 2.57 8.29
CA ILE A 103 8.19 3.12 9.58
C ILE A 103 9.39 3.68 10.38
N ASN A 104 10.57 3.07 10.24
CA ASN A 104 11.82 3.59 10.84
C ASN A 104 12.24 4.95 10.27
N HIS A 105 11.79 5.30 9.06
CA HIS A 105 12.15 6.57 8.43
C HIS A 105 11.45 7.76 9.09
N ILE A 106 10.19 7.64 9.53
CA ILE A 106 9.50 8.76 10.18
C ILE A 106 10.18 9.08 11.52
N GLU A 107 10.47 8.06 12.34
CA GLU A 107 11.18 8.23 13.60
C GLU A 107 12.58 8.81 13.38
N THR A 108 13.29 8.33 12.36
CA THR A 108 14.62 8.84 11.99
C THR A 108 14.56 10.29 11.52
N HIS A 109 13.58 10.68 10.70
CA HIS A 109 13.42 12.05 10.23
C HIS A 109 13.04 13.00 11.35
N VAL A 110 12.15 12.58 12.26
CA VAL A 110 11.79 13.36 13.45
C VAL A 110 13.00 13.50 14.38
N SER A 111 13.73 12.42 14.65
CA SER A 111 14.95 12.42 15.47
C SER A 111 16.06 13.30 14.87
N ASN A 112 16.24 13.25 13.55
CA ASN A 112 17.21 14.13 12.87
C ASN A 112 16.79 15.60 12.95
N ALA A 113 15.50 15.89 12.77
CA ALA A 113 14.97 17.25 12.90
C ALA A 113 15.15 17.81 14.33
N THR A 114 14.86 17.01 15.37
CA THR A 114 15.08 17.43 16.76
C THR A 114 16.55 17.68 17.06
N ASN A 115 17.45 16.80 16.60
CA ASN A 115 18.90 16.97 16.73
C ASN A 115 19.40 18.27 16.06
N HIS A 116 18.94 18.57 14.84
CA HIS A 116 19.31 19.81 14.15
C HIS A 116 18.80 21.06 14.89
N ILE A 117 17.57 21.03 15.41
CA ILE A 117 17.02 22.13 16.20
C ILE A 117 17.85 22.34 17.48
N GLN A 118 18.19 21.27 18.19
CA GLN A 118 18.97 21.36 19.43
C GLN A 118 20.38 21.92 19.18
N GLN A 119 21.05 21.47 18.12
CA GLN A 119 22.34 22.04 17.69
C GLN A 119 22.21 23.52 17.31
N GLY A 120 21.17 23.90 16.57
CA GLY A 120 20.88 25.28 16.19
C GLY A 120 20.66 26.19 17.40
N VAL A 121 19.90 25.73 18.39
CA VAL A 121 19.69 26.45 19.65
C VAL A 121 21.00 26.64 20.41
N GLY A 122 21.84 25.61 20.50
CA GLY A 122 23.16 25.69 21.12
C GLY A 122 24.08 26.70 20.43
N ALA A 123 24.11 26.70 19.09
CA ALA A 123 24.88 27.66 18.30
C ALA A 123 24.41 29.10 18.54
N LEU A 124 23.10 29.35 18.59
CA LEU A 124 22.53 30.66 18.89
C LEU A 124 22.87 31.15 20.30
N GLN A 125 22.82 30.26 21.31
CA GLN A 125 23.22 30.59 22.67
C GLN A 125 24.70 30.96 22.76
N ASN A 126 25.57 30.19 22.10
CA ASN A 126 27.00 30.48 22.02
C ASN A 126 27.27 31.80 21.29
N ALA A 127 26.62 32.05 20.16
CA ALA A 127 26.73 33.31 19.43
C ALA A 127 26.34 34.51 20.32
N LYS A 128 25.23 34.40 21.07
CA LYS A 128 24.81 35.43 22.03
C LYS A 128 25.84 35.67 23.14
N LYS A 129 26.44 34.60 23.68
CA LYS A 129 27.50 34.69 24.70
C LYS A 129 28.76 35.36 24.16
N LEU A 130 29.19 34.97 22.96
CA LEU A 130 30.34 35.55 22.27
C LEU A 130 30.11 37.04 21.96
N GLN A 131 28.92 37.39 21.45
CA GLN A 131 28.55 38.78 21.18
C GLN A 131 28.61 39.65 22.45
N LYS A 132 28.09 39.14 23.58
CA LYS A 132 28.14 39.86 24.86
C LYS A 132 29.59 40.05 25.36
N ASN A 133 30.45 39.06 25.19
CA ASN A 133 31.82 39.13 25.66
C ASN A 133 32.71 40.00 24.73
N SER A 134 32.49 39.92 23.42
CA SER A 134 33.21 40.72 22.42
C SER A 134 33.06 42.22 22.67
N ARG A 135 31.87 42.69 23.07
CA ARG A 135 31.66 44.11 23.45
C ARG A 135 32.58 44.58 24.57
N LYS A 136 32.84 43.73 25.57
CA LYS A 136 33.75 44.07 26.69
C LYS A 136 35.20 44.15 26.21
N TRP A 137 35.62 43.16 25.43
CA TRP A 137 36.97 43.12 24.84
C TRP A 137 37.23 44.31 23.91
N MET A 138 36.23 44.71 23.12
CA MET A 138 36.29 45.91 22.28
C MET A 138 36.51 47.18 23.12
N CYS A 139 35.81 47.35 24.25
CA CYS A 139 36.05 48.47 25.15
C CYS A 139 37.46 48.46 25.74
N TYR A 140 37.96 47.30 26.19
CA TYR A 140 39.33 47.18 26.69
C TYR A 140 40.38 47.53 25.61
N ALA A 141 40.16 47.08 24.37
CA ALA A 141 41.04 47.40 23.25
C ALA A 141 41.07 48.91 22.94
N ILE A 142 39.91 49.58 22.96
CA ILE A 142 39.82 51.03 22.75
C ILE A 142 40.54 51.80 23.86
N ILE A 143 40.35 51.42 25.14
CA ILE A 143 41.03 52.06 26.27
C ILE A 143 42.55 51.91 26.15
N LEU A 144 43.04 50.71 25.82
CA LEU A 144 44.46 50.45 25.63
C LEU A 144 45.06 51.30 24.50
N LEU A 145 44.34 51.45 23.39
CA LEU A 145 44.76 52.31 22.27
C LEU A 145 44.89 53.78 22.71
N LEU A 146 43.90 54.31 23.44
CA LEU A 146 43.93 55.69 23.95
C LEU A 146 45.12 55.93 24.89
N VAL A 147 45.45 54.98 25.76
CA VAL A 147 46.62 55.07 26.65
C VAL A 147 47.91 55.13 25.83
N ILE A 148 48.06 54.31 24.79
CA ILE A 148 49.23 54.35 23.89
C ILE A 148 49.35 55.72 23.23
N VAL A 149 48.24 56.29 22.73
CA VAL A 149 48.24 57.63 22.11
C VAL A 149 48.69 58.70 23.11
N VAL A 150 48.20 58.66 24.35
CA VAL A 150 48.61 59.61 25.40
C VAL A 150 50.10 59.50 25.70
N ILE A 151 50.65 58.29 25.81
CA ILE A 151 52.08 58.07 26.05
C ILE A 151 52.91 58.67 24.92
N ILE A 152 52.53 58.44 23.66
CA ILE A 152 53.22 59.01 22.49
C ILE A 152 53.18 60.55 22.53
N VAL A 153 52.01 61.13 22.82
CA VAL A 153 51.86 62.60 22.90
C VAL A 153 52.73 63.19 24.02
N VAL A 154 52.74 62.58 25.21
CA VAL A 154 53.61 63.03 26.31
C VAL A 154 55.09 62.91 25.95
N ALA A 155 55.50 61.79 25.34
CA ALA A 155 56.87 61.55 24.91
C ALA A 155 57.32 62.52 23.81
N VAL A 156 56.41 62.99 22.95
CA VAL A 156 56.70 64.02 21.93
C VAL A 156 56.70 65.42 22.51
N ILE A 157 55.88 65.75 23.52
CA ILE A 157 55.81 67.09 24.11
C ILE A 157 56.92 67.34 25.15
N GLN A 158 57.28 66.35 25.97
CA GLN A 158 58.36 66.42 26.96
C GLN A 158 59.72 66.91 26.39
N PRO A 159 60.19 66.48 25.20
CA PRO A 159 61.48 66.93 24.66
C PRO A 159 61.51 68.40 24.23
N TRP A 160 60.36 69.08 24.13
CA TRP A 160 60.30 70.50 23.77
C TRP A 160 60.21 71.44 24.98
N LYS A 161 60.15 70.90 26.21
CA LYS A 161 60.08 71.69 27.45
C LYS A 161 61.40 71.79 28.20
N LYS A 162 62.54 71.62 27.53
CA LYS A 162 63.87 71.74 28.14
C LYS A 162 64.62 72.94 27.59
#